data_AF-A0A959EY52-F1
#
_entry.id   AF-A0A959EY52-F1
#
_cell.length_a   1.000
_cell.length_b   1.000
_cell.length_c   1.000
_cell.angle_alpha   90.00
_cell.angle_beta   90.00
_cell.angle_gamma   90.00
#
_symmetry.space_group_name_H-M   'P 1'
#
loop_
_entity.id
_entity.type
_entity.pdbx_description
1 polymer ?
#
loop_
_entity_poly.entity_id
_entity_poly.type
_entity_poly.pdbx_seq_one_letter_code
_entity_poly.pdbx_strand_id
1 'polypeptide(L)'
;EFKLLAKNELPLDIGLQLYFLDEEGAVLDSLLADPQKLVKAAPIDGEGIVTGVEENVEYIPFPADRFEKIKGATKAVMNAAFSTNNNGETSVQVYIDQYLDVSIGMKLKT
;
A
#
# COMPACT_ATOMS: atom_id res chain seq x y z
N GLU A 1 5.52 15.63 2.95
CA GLU A 1 5.39 14.31 3.64
C GLU A 1 4.08 13.68 3.21
N PHE A 2 4.10 12.40 2.90
CA PHE A 2 2.87 11.65 2.64
C PHE A 2 2.46 10.90 3.90
N LYS A 3 1.15 10.82 4.14
CA LYS A 3 0.55 9.94 5.12
C LYS A 3 -0.21 8.85 4.36
N LEU A 4 0.15 7.61 4.60
CA LEU A 4 -0.57 6.44 4.12
C LEU A 4 -1.32 5.82 5.30
N LEU A 5 -2.59 5.51 5.09
CA LEU A 5 -3.42 4.71 5.99
C LEU A 5 -3.89 3.51 5.18
N ALA A 6 -3.66 2.30 5.69
CA ALA A 6 -4.18 1.09 5.10
C ALA A 6 -5.00 0.32 6.13
N LYS A 7 -6.14 -0.22 5.71
CA LYS A 7 -6.95 -1.17 6.47
C LYS A 7 -7.12 -2.44 5.63
N ASN A 8 -6.75 -3.57 6.19
CA ASN A 8 -6.74 -4.84 5.49
C ASN A 8 -7.59 -5.86 6.23
N GLU A 9 -8.62 -6.34 5.53
CA GLU A 9 -9.50 -7.42 5.99
C GLU A 9 -9.16 -8.74 5.28
N LEU A 10 -8.13 -8.76 4.43
CA LEU A 10 -7.68 -9.94 3.71
C LEU A 10 -6.65 -10.71 4.56
N PRO A 11 -6.65 -12.05 4.53
CA PRO A 11 -5.63 -12.85 5.19
C PRO A 11 -4.31 -12.90 4.36
N LEU A 12 -3.92 -11.78 3.76
CA LEU A 12 -2.78 -11.63 2.86
C LEU A 12 -1.92 -10.44 3.28
N ASP A 13 -0.60 -10.62 3.28
CA ASP A 13 0.34 -9.52 3.36
C ASP A 13 0.31 -8.73 2.05
N ILE A 14 0.49 -7.41 2.16
CA ILE A 14 0.37 -6.49 1.04
C ILE A 14 1.61 -5.59 0.98
N GLY A 15 2.35 -5.75 -0.11
CA GLY A 15 3.35 -4.79 -0.54
C GLY A 15 2.71 -3.72 -1.41
N LEU A 16 2.97 -2.45 -1.10
CA LEU A 16 2.44 -1.32 -1.87
C LEU A 16 3.58 -0.49 -2.43
N GLN A 17 3.40 -0.01 -3.66
CA GLN A 17 4.25 1.01 -4.26
C GLN A 17 3.39 1.91 -5.14
N LEU A 18 3.57 3.22 -5.02
CA LEU A 18 2.87 4.20 -5.83
C LEU A 18 3.86 4.86 -6.79
N TYR A 19 3.52 4.94 -8.07
CA TYR A 19 4.30 5.61 -9.08
C TYR A 19 3.55 6.84 -9.58
N PHE A 20 4.25 7.97 -9.70
CA PHE A 20 3.76 9.20 -10.29
C PHE A 20 4.21 9.27 -11.74
N LEU A 21 3.26 9.40 -12.67
CA LEU A 21 3.51 9.33 -14.10
C LEU A 21 3.04 10.60 -14.81
N ASP A 22 3.70 10.93 -15.92
CA ASP A 22 3.23 11.96 -16.86
C ASP A 22 2.05 11.47 -17.73
N GLU A 23 1.62 12.30 -18.68
CA GLU A 23 0.47 12.00 -19.54
C GLU A 23 0.74 10.80 -20.47
N GLU A 24 1.97 10.68 -20.95
CA GLU A 24 2.47 9.61 -21.81
C GLU A 24 2.72 8.30 -21.05
N GLY A 25 2.72 8.34 -19.71
CA GLY A 25 2.90 7.18 -18.84
C GLY A 25 4.35 6.90 -18.46
N ALA A 26 5.27 7.83 -18.68
CA ALA A 26 6.62 7.73 -18.15
C ALA A 26 6.62 8.00 -16.63
N VAL A 27 7.38 7.20 -15.89
CA VAL A 27 7.49 7.33 -14.44
C VAL A 27 8.39 8.53 -14.10
N LEU A 28 7.84 9.50 -13.39
CA LEU A 28 8.55 10.69 -12.90
C LEU A 28 9.24 10.41 -11.56
N ASP A 29 8.54 9.77 -10.63
CA ASP A 29 9.07 9.33 -9.33
C ASP A 29 8.16 8.24 -8.71
N SER A 30 8.60 7.62 -7.62
CA SER A 30 7.82 6.68 -6.79
C SER A 30 7.52 7.26 -5.41
N LEU A 31 6.57 6.72 -4.67
CA LEU A 31 6.32 7.14 -3.28
C LEU A 31 7.39 6.58 -2.34
N LEU A 32 7.64 5.28 -2.41
CA LEU A 32 8.63 4.58 -1.60
C LEU A 32 9.94 4.42 -2.37
N ALA A 33 11.06 4.52 -1.67
CA ALA A 33 12.39 4.26 -2.25
C ALA A 33 12.53 2.78 -2.65
N ASP A 34 12.01 1.88 -1.82
CA ASP A 34 11.97 0.43 -2.07
C ASP A 34 10.53 -0.08 -1.85
N PRO A 35 10.09 -1.12 -2.58
CA PRO A 35 8.84 -1.80 -2.27
C PRO A 35 8.88 -2.36 -0.86
N GLN A 36 7.93 -1.96 -0.01
CA GLN A 36 7.83 -2.43 1.36
C GLN A 36 6.51 -3.16 1.58
N LYS A 37 6.54 -4.23 2.39
CA LYS A 37 5.34 -4.83 2.96
C LYS A 37 4.81 -3.86 4.02
N LEU A 38 3.89 -2.99 3.59
CA LEU A 38 3.33 -1.95 4.46
C LEU A 38 2.10 -2.44 5.21
N VAL A 39 1.42 -3.49 4.74
CA VAL A 39 0.20 -3.97 5.39
C VAL A 39 0.32 -5.46 5.62
N LYS A 40 0.14 -5.89 6.87
CA LYS A 40 0.17 -7.30 7.23
C LYS A 40 -1.16 -7.97 6.91
N ALA A 41 -1.12 -9.29 6.75
CA ALA A 41 -2.32 -10.13 6.71
C ALA A 41 -3.20 -9.93 7.94
N ALA A 42 -4.52 -9.86 7.73
CA ALA A 42 -5.50 -9.88 8.79
C ALA A 42 -5.37 -11.16 9.65
N PRO A 43 -5.64 -11.09 10.97
CA PRO A 43 -5.57 -12.25 11.85
C PRO A 43 -6.60 -13.31 11.45
N ILE A 44 -6.18 -14.57 11.46
CA ILE A 44 -7.02 -15.73 11.11
C ILE A 44 -7.20 -16.66 12.30
N ASP A 45 -8.28 -17.45 12.28
CA ASP A 45 -8.48 -18.58 13.19
C ASP A 45 -7.80 -19.88 12.68
N GLY A 46 -8.07 -21.00 13.36
CA GLY A 46 -7.53 -22.31 13.01
C GLY A 46 -8.07 -22.90 11.70
N GLU A 47 -9.12 -22.32 11.11
CA GLU A 47 -9.71 -22.73 9.83
C GLU A 47 -9.29 -21.81 8.66
N GLY A 48 -8.42 -20.83 8.94
CA GLY A 48 -7.93 -19.88 7.94
C GLY A 48 -8.94 -18.77 7.61
N ILE A 49 -9.91 -18.53 8.50
CA ILE A 49 -10.94 -17.51 8.36
C ILE A 49 -10.51 -16.25 9.11
N VAL A 50 -10.70 -15.08 8.50
CA VAL A 50 -10.35 -13.79 9.10
C VAL A 50 -11.22 -13.49 10.31
N THR A 51 -10.59 -13.01 11.39
CA THR A 51 -11.24 -12.72 12.68
C THR A 51 -11.19 -11.23 13.06
N GLY A 52 -10.52 -10.41 12.26
CA GLY A 52 -10.34 -8.99 12.55
C GLY A 52 -9.74 -8.23 11.37
N VAL A 53 -9.34 -6.98 11.62
CA VAL A 53 -8.78 -6.06 10.63
C VAL A 53 -7.39 -5.64 11.07
N GLU A 54 -6.45 -5.59 10.14
CA GLU A 54 -5.14 -4.99 10.36
C GLU A 54 -5.13 -3.56 9.82
N GLU A 55 -4.65 -2.63 10.64
CA GLU A 55 -4.47 -1.23 10.24
C GLU A 55 -2.99 -0.84 10.31
N ASN A 56 -2.52 -0.11 9.30
CA ASN A 56 -1.20 0.50 9.33
C ASN A 56 -1.25 1.99 8.96
N VAL A 57 -0.44 2.79 9.64
CA VAL A 57 -0.27 4.22 9.38
C VAL A 57 1.21 4.50 9.15
N GLU A 58 1.55 4.99 7.97
CA GLU A 58 2.93 5.32 7.60
C GLU A 58 3.05 6.80 7.27
N TYR A 59 4.14 7.40 7.76
CA TYR A 59 4.55 8.75 7.39
C TYR A 59 5.79 8.62 6.53
N ILE A 60 5.65 8.96 5.25
CA ILE A 60 6.69 8.77 4.24
C ILE A 60 7.32 10.13 3.98
N PRO A 61 8.60 10.33 4.39
CA PRO A 61 9.34 11.54 4.06
C PRO A 61 9.45 11.68 2.56
N PHE A 62 9.11 12.88 2.06
CA PHE A 62 9.19 13.19 0.65
C PHE A 62 9.87 14.55 0.51
N PRO A 63 11.17 14.59 0.19
CA PRO A 63 11.96 15.81 0.14
C PRO A 63 11.54 16.70 -1.04
N ALA A 64 11.84 17.99 -0.95
CA ALA A 64 11.36 19.00 -1.88
C ALA A 64 11.83 18.75 -3.32
N ASP A 65 13.06 18.29 -3.52
CA ASP A 65 13.62 17.94 -4.82
C ASP A 65 12.84 16.82 -5.53
N ARG A 66 12.35 15.81 -4.78
CA ARG A 66 11.45 14.78 -5.31
C ARG A 66 10.04 15.33 -5.59
N PHE A 67 9.56 16.23 -4.73
CA PHE A 67 8.29 16.90 -4.95
C PHE A 67 8.28 17.72 -6.25
N GLU A 68 9.35 18.46 -6.54
CA GLU A 68 9.47 19.21 -7.79
C GLU A 68 9.38 18.31 -9.03
N LYS A 69 9.89 17.08 -8.97
CA LYS A 69 9.82 16.11 -10.10
C LYS A 69 8.40 15.66 -10.41
N ILE A 70 7.55 15.52 -9.40
CA ILE A 70 6.19 15.00 -9.57
C ILE A 70 5.13 16.08 -9.80
N LYS A 71 5.51 17.37 -9.83
CA LYS A 71 4.56 18.47 -10.14
C LYS A 71 3.92 18.35 -11.53
N GLY A 72 4.61 17.72 -12.47
CA GLY A 72 4.09 17.41 -13.80
C GLY A 72 3.31 16.10 -13.89
N ALA A 73 3.14 15.37 -12.78
CA ALA A 73 2.43 14.10 -12.80
C ALA A 73 0.94 14.32 -13.06
N THR A 74 0.40 13.63 -14.05
CA THR A 74 -1.03 13.62 -14.38
C THR A 74 -1.71 12.33 -13.94
N LYS A 75 -0.91 11.30 -13.63
CA LYS A 75 -1.38 9.96 -13.25
C LYS A 75 -0.64 9.47 -12.00
N ALA A 76 -1.35 8.68 -11.20
CA ALA A 76 -0.78 7.92 -10.10
C ALA A 76 -1.20 6.46 -10.24
N VAL A 77 -0.23 5.55 -10.26
CA VAL A 77 -0.46 4.11 -10.42
C VAL A 77 0.02 3.40 -9.17
N MET A 78 -0.91 2.70 -8.50
CA MET A 78 -0.59 1.85 -7.36
C MET A 78 -0.32 0.44 -7.84
N ASN A 79 0.87 -0.06 -7.56
CA ASN A 79 1.23 -1.46 -7.68
C ASN A 79 1.11 -2.13 -6.32
N ALA A 80 0.21 -3.11 -6.22
CA ALA A 80 -0.02 -3.90 -5.02
C ALA A 80 0.40 -5.35 -5.26
N ALA A 81 1.23 -5.89 -4.39
CA ALA A 81 1.67 -7.27 -4.40
C ALA A 81 1.11 -7.99 -3.18
N PHE A 82 0.40 -9.09 -3.40
CA PHE A 82 -0.23 -9.88 -2.35
C PHE A 82 0.55 -11.17 -2.12
N SER A 83 0.76 -11.52 -0.86
CA SER A 83 1.38 -12.81 -0.49
C SER A 83 0.70 -13.39 0.74
N THR A 84 0.54 -14.72 0.78
CA THR A 84 0.13 -15.40 2.00
C THR A 84 1.18 -15.21 3.10
N ASN A 85 0.72 -15.14 4.35
CA ASN A 85 1.61 -15.10 5.50
C ASN A 85 2.42 -16.42 5.60
N ASN A 86 3.59 -16.38 6.25
CA ASN A 86 4.48 -17.54 6.45
C ASN A 86 4.77 -18.33 5.17
N ASN A 87 4.97 -17.65 4.03
CA ASN A 87 5.25 -18.29 2.73
C ASN A 87 4.21 -19.34 2.28
N GLY A 88 2.96 -19.21 2.75
CA GLY A 88 1.88 -20.14 2.39
C GLY A 88 1.87 -21.45 3.16
N GLU A 89 2.56 -21.54 4.30
CA GLU A 89 2.45 -22.68 5.21
C GLU A 89 1.04 -22.86 5.78
N THR A 90 0.27 -21.76 5.89
CA THR A 90 -1.11 -21.78 6.34
C THR A 90 -2.06 -21.50 5.18
N SER A 91 -3.05 -22.37 4.98
CA SER A 91 -4.14 -22.15 4.03
C SER A 91 -5.07 -21.06 4.56
N VAL A 92 -5.50 -20.15 3.68
CA VAL A 92 -6.35 -19.01 4.03
C VAL A 92 -7.53 -18.90 3.07
N GLN A 93 -8.64 -18.32 3.53
CA GLN A 93 -9.84 -18.14 2.73
C GLN A 93 -10.09 -16.64 2.47
N VAL A 94 -10.26 -16.29 1.20
CA VAL A 94 -10.61 -14.93 0.78
C VAL A 94 -12.09 -14.88 0.43
N TYR A 95 -12.84 -14.04 1.12
CA TYR A 95 -14.28 -13.87 0.92
C TYR A 95 -14.59 -12.57 0.18
N ILE A 96 -15.78 -12.50 -0.44
CA ILE A 96 -16.20 -11.39 -1.31
C ILE A 96 -16.45 -10.08 -0.57
N ASP A 97 -16.69 -10.16 0.74
CA ASP A 97 -16.98 -9.05 1.64
C ASP A 97 -15.74 -8.52 2.38
N GLN A 98 -14.55 -9.03 2.05
CA GLN A 98 -13.28 -8.56 2.58
C GLN A 98 -12.65 -7.54 1.65
N TYR A 99 -12.17 -6.44 2.20
CA TYR A 99 -11.59 -5.35 1.42
C TYR A 99 -10.21 -4.92 1.91
N LEU A 100 -9.49 -4.27 1.00
CA LEU A 100 -8.31 -3.47 1.29
C LEU A 100 -8.67 -2.01 1.03
N ASP A 101 -8.65 -1.20 2.08
CA ASP A 101 -8.79 0.25 1.98
C ASP A 101 -7.42 0.91 2.10
N VAL A 102 -7.00 1.64 1.06
CA VAL A 102 -5.77 2.44 1.09
C VAL A 102 -6.12 3.90 0.88
N SER A 103 -5.78 4.72 1.86
CA SER A 103 -5.94 6.17 1.84
C SER A 103 -4.58 6.84 1.89
N ILE A 104 -4.30 7.72 0.92
CA ILE A 104 -3.04 8.46 0.85
C ILE A 104 -3.36 9.95 0.85
N GLY A 105 -2.70 10.68 1.74
CA GLY A 105 -2.76 12.14 1.82
C GLY A 105 -1.36 12.74 1.79
N MET A 106 -1.24 13.99 1.34
CA MET A 106 0.01 14.72 1.34
C MET A 106 -0.12 15.97 2.20
N LYS A 107 0.86 16.20 3.08
CA LYS A 107 1.04 17.47 3.77
C LYS A 107 2.26 18.19 3.21
N LEU A 108 2.01 19.35 2.62
CA LEU A 108 3.03 20.31 2.22
C LEU A 108 3.31 21.23 3.40
N LYS A 109 4.59 21.32 3.80
CA LYS A 109 5.03 22.40 4.68
C LYS A 109 5.45 23.55 3.77
N THR A 110 4.64 24.61 3.75
CA THR A 110 4.95 25.91 3.16
C THR A 110 5.86 26.72 4.06
#